data_AF-A0AAE3IID9-F1
#
_entry.id   AF-A0AAE3IID9-F1
#
_cell.length_a   1.000
_cell.length_b   1.000
_cell.length_c   1.000
_cell.angle_alpha   90.00
_cell.angle_beta   90.00
_cell.angle_gamma   90.00
#
_symmetry.space_group_name_H-M   'P 1'
#
loop_
_entity.id
_entity.type
_entity.pdbx_description
1 polymer ?
#
loop_
_entity_poly.entity_id
_entity_poly.type
_entity_poly.pdbx_seq_one_letter_code
_entity_poly.pdbx_strand_id
1 'polypeptide(L)'
;MENILFEYPVNNENSSFDDEFQVQKARTIKIKYTVIIAVFCALVMYFLSALFAKAALLFYLLTAFFTILAMVTGKMFVKYPRHFLYIKATENELQLAYYKDKKEDYHFQYKSIEEIRFADKNFTAVYIKEEGRKPYYFELNKWTPEQGFFLYTIPQILPNVFKGNSKEIAKKYGDEADFYNEVYKESN
;
A
#
# COMPACT_ATOMS: atom_id res chain seq x y z
N MET A 1 9.97 28.61 -10.32
CA MET A 1 9.10 27.46 -10.06
C MET A 1 9.61 26.34 -10.92
N GLU A 2 10.07 25.24 -10.32
CA GLU A 2 10.37 24.04 -11.11
C GLU A 2 9.07 23.45 -11.64
N ASN A 3 9.13 22.93 -12.86
CA ASN A 3 8.00 22.29 -13.51
C ASN A 3 7.76 20.91 -12.89
N ILE A 4 6.51 20.63 -12.54
CA ILE A 4 6.11 19.34 -11.94
C ILE A 4 5.74 18.41 -13.10
N LEU A 5 6.49 17.31 -13.24
CA LEU A 5 6.23 16.28 -14.25
C LEU A 5 5.16 15.30 -13.78
N PHE A 6 5.14 14.99 -12.49
CA PHE A 6 4.15 14.12 -11.87
C PHE A 6 4.02 14.42 -10.38
N GLU A 7 2.80 14.38 -9.86
CA GLU A 7 2.53 14.50 -8.43
C GLU A 7 1.39 13.56 -8.04
N TYR A 8 1.62 12.77 -6.99
CA TYR A 8 0.60 11.88 -6.43
C TYR A 8 0.80 11.67 -4.93
N PRO A 9 -0.28 11.67 -4.15
CA PRO A 9 -1.57 12.29 -4.46
C PRO A 9 -1.41 13.78 -4.81
N VAL A 10 -2.30 14.30 -5.67
CA VAL A 10 -2.31 15.73 -6.01
C VAL A 10 -2.58 16.51 -4.73
N ASN A 11 -1.68 17.41 -4.37
CA ASN A 11 -1.78 18.17 -3.13
C ASN A 11 -2.91 19.20 -3.26
N ASN A 12 -4.05 18.94 -2.62
CA ASN A 12 -5.07 19.95 -2.40
C ASN A 12 -4.73 20.68 -1.10
N GLU A 13 -4.65 22.01 -1.14
CA GLU A 13 -4.26 22.90 -0.03
C GLU A 13 -5.06 22.69 1.29
N ASN A 14 -6.08 21.84 1.30
CA ASN A 14 -7.01 21.62 2.40
C ASN A 14 -6.79 20.32 3.21
N SER A 15 -5.85 19.43 2.86
CA SER A 15 -5.56 18.26 3.71
C SER A 15 -4.07 18.03 3.95
N SER A 16 -3.71 17.85 5.22
CA SER A 16 -2.39 17.41 5.61
C SER A 16 -2.32 15.90 5.43
N PHE A 17 -1.51 15.42 4.48
CA PHE A 17 -1.28 13.99 4.28
C PHE A 17 -0.74 13.30 5.54
N ASP A 18 -0.03 14.03 6.39
CA ASP A 18 0.41 13.53 7.70
C ASP A 18 -0.80 13.19 8.58
N ASP A 19 -1.85 14.02 8.56
CA ASP A 19 -3.08 13.78 9.34
C ASP A 19 -3.86 12.59 8.77
N GLU A 20 -3.99 12.49 7.45
CA GLU A 20 -4.63 11.35 6.78
C GLU A 20 -3.93 10.04 7.13
N PHE A 21 -2.59 10.02 7.10
CA PHE A 21 -1.80 8.87 7.50
C PHE A 21 -2.02 8.50 8.97
N GLN A 22 -2.03 9.47 9.90
CA GLN A 22 -2.28 9.18 11.32
C GLN A 22 -3.69 8.64 11.57
N VAL A 23 -4.71 9.20 10.92
CA VAL A 23 -6.09 8.71 11.03
C VAL A 23 -6.19 7.27 10.52
N GLN A 24 -5.57 6.98 9.36
CA GLN A 24 -5.58 5.63 8.80
C GLN A 24 -4.79 4.65 9.67
N LYS A 25 -3.60 5.02 10.16
CA LYS A 25 -2.81 4.22 11.09
C LYS A 25 -3.62 3.89 12.36
N ALA A 26 -4.30 4.87 12.94
CA ALA A 26 -5.16 4.68 14.09
C ALA A 26 -6.33 3.73 13.79
N ARG A 27 -6.97 3.87 12.62
CA ARG A 27 -8.06 2.99 12.17
C ARG A 27 -7.60 1.55 11.97
N THR A 28 -6.46 1.34 11.31
CA THR A 28 -5.84 0.04 11.09
C THR A 28 -5.49 -0.65 12.41
N ILE A 29 -4.94 0.10 13.37
CA ILE A 29 -4.66 -0.39 14.73
C ILE A 29 -5.95 -0.80 15.43
N LYS A 30 -7.01 0.03 15.39
CA LYS A 30 -8.32 -0.30 15.98
C LYS A 30 -8.88 -1.59 15.38
N ILE A 31 -8.88 -1.72 14.05
CA ILE A 31 -9.36 -2.93 13.35
C ILE A 31 -8.55 -4.16 13.79
N LYS A 32 -7.22 -4.07 13.84
CA LYS A 32 -6.34 -5.17 14.29
C LYS A 32 -6.70 -5.63 15.69
N TYR A 33 -6.86 -4.70 16.64
CA TYR A 33 -7.24 -5.05 18.00
C TYR A 33 -8.67 -5.64 18.08
N THR A 34 -9.62 -5.13 17.30
CA THR A 34 -10.97 -5.70 17.22
C THR A 34 -10.95 -7.16 16.77
N VAL A 35 -10.13 -7.50 15.75
CA VAL A 35 -9.98 -8.89 15.29
C VAL A 35 -9.37 -9.77 16.39
N ILE A 36 -8.29 -9.31 17.05
CA ILE A 36 -7.64 -10.06 18.12
C ILE A 36 -8.61 -10.33 19.27
N ILE A 37 -9.36 -9.30 19.70
CA ILE A 37 -10.35 -9.42 20.78
C ILE A 37 -11.47 -10.39 20.37
N ALA A 38 -11.98 -10.30 19.15
CA ALA A 38 -13.03 -11.20 18.68
C ALA A 38 -12.56 -12.67 18.65
N VAL A 39 -11.33 -12.95 18.20
CA VAL A 39 -10.75 -14.30 18.23
C VAL A 39 -10.58 -14.79 19.67
N PHE A 40 -10.09 -13.93 20.57
CA PHE A 40 -9.95 -14.27 21.99
C PHE A 40 -11.30 -14.59 22.63
N CYS A 41 -12.33 -13.78 22.38
CA CYS A 41 -13.70 -14.03 22.85
C CYS A 41 -14.26 -15.36 22.32
N ALA A 42 -14.05 -15.66 21.03
CA ALA A 42 -14.48 -16.94 20.46
C ALA A 42 -13.81 -18.13 21.20
N LEU A 43 -12.51 -18.03 21.46
CA LEU A 43 -11.74 -19.05 22.14
C LEU A 43 -12.20 -19.26 23.59
N VAL A 44 -12.44 -18.17 24.34
CA VAL A 44 -12.99 -18.24 25.71
C VAL A 44 -14.38 -18.86 25.72
N MET A 45 -15.28 -18.46 24.80
CA MET A 45 -16.62 -19.03 24.70
C MET A 45 -16.59 -20.53 24.39
N TYR A 46 -15.67 -20.96 23.52
CA TYR A 46 -15.47 -22.37 23.22
C TYR A 46 -15.05 -23.16 24.47
N PHE A 47 -14.09 -22.67 25.27
CA PHE A 47 -13.69 -23.33 26.51
C PHE A 47 -14.80 -23.34 27.57
N LEU A 48 -15.57 -22.24 27.70
CA LEU A 48 -16.72 -22.17 28.60
C LEU A 48 -17.82 -23.18 28.24
N SER A 49 -17.98 -23.51 26.94
CA SER A 49 -18.93 -24.53 26.50
C SER A 49 -18.68 -25.90 27.13
N ALA A 50 -17.42 -26.24 27.43
CA ALA A 50 -17.03 -27.50 28.06
C ALA A 50 -17.37 -27.55 29.57
N LEU A 51 -17.44 -26.38 30.23
CA LEU A 51 -17.77 -26.26 31.65
C LEU A 51 -19.28 -26.24 31.90
N PHE A 52 -20.07 -25.76 30.94
CA PHE A 52 -21.52 -25.56 31.09
C PHE A 52 -22.32 -26.40 30.08
N ALA A 53 -22.31 -27.73 30.24
CA ALA A 53 -22.96 -28.68 29.32
C ALA A 53 -24.44 -28.37 29.01
N LYS A 54 -25.21 -27.87 29.98
CA LYS A 54 -26.63 -27.51 29.78
C LYS A 54 -26.85 -26.25 28.92
N ALA A 55 -25.83 -25.39 28.82
CA ALA A 55 -25.87 -24.15 28.04
C ALA A 55 -24.87 -24.18 26.87
N ALA A 56 -24.25 -25.33 26.58
CA ALA A 56 -23.20 -25.46 25.58
C ALA A 56 -23.63 -24.95 24.19
N LEU A 57 -24.90 -25.18 23.81
CA LEU A 57 -25.46 -24.67 22.56
C LEU A 57 -25.38 -23.14 22.44
N LEU A 58 -25.66 -22.41 23.53
CA LEU A 58 -25.55 -20.95 23.58
C LEU A 58 -24.10 -20.49 23.40
N PHE A 59 -23.15 -21.16 24.06
CA PHE A 59 -21.73 -20.86 23.94
C PHE A 59 -21.18 -21.17 22.54
N TYR A 60 -21.64 -22.23 21.89
CA TYR A 60 -21.29 -22.50 20.49
C TYR A 60 -21.84 -21.44 19.54
N LEU A 61 -23.08 -20.97 19.76
CA LEU A 61 -23.67 -19.89 18.97
C LEU A 61 -22.87 -18.57 19.13
N LEU A 62 -22.48 -18.23 20.35
CA LEU A 62 -21.63 -17.07 20.63
C LEU A 62 -20.23 -17.21 20.01
N THR A 63 -19.64 -18.40 20.07
CA THR A 63 -18.36 -18.70 19.42
C THR A 63 -18.46 -18.46 17.91
N ALA A 64 -19.50 -19.01 17.27
CA ALA A 64 -19.76 -18.80 15.85
C ALA A 64 -19.91 -17.31 15.51
N PHE A 65 -20.68 -16.57 16.30
CA PHE A 65 -20.84 -15.13 16.12
C PHE A 65 -19.50 -14.38 16.15
N PHE A 66 -18.65 -14.62 17.15
CA PHE A 66 -17.34 -13.97 17.25
C PHE A 66 -16.38 -14.37 16.12
N THR A 67 -16.43 -15.62 15.66
CA THR A 67 -15.62 -16.05 14.49
C THR A 67 -16.04 -15.36 13.20
N ILE A 68 -17.35 -15.18 12.96
CA ILE A 68 -17.87 -14.44 11.79
C ILE A 68 -17.43 -12.97 11.87
N LEU A 69 -17.56 -12.36 13.05
CA LEU A 69 -17.14 -10.98 13.27
C LEU A 69 -15.63 -10.79 13.03
N ALA A 70 -14.80 -11.72 13.50
CA ALA A 70 -13.37 -11.74 13.22
C ALA A 70 -13.07 -11.90 11.72
N MET A 71 -13.80 -12.77 11.02
CA MET A 71 -13.60 -13.00 9.58
C MET A 71 -13.99 -11.76 8.74
N VAL A 72 -15.15 -11.16 9.01
CA VAL A 72 -15.62 -9.95 8.31
C VAL A 72 -14.68 -8.78 8.58
N THR A 73 -14.31 -8.56 9.84
CA THR A 73 -13.41 -7.47 10.24
C THR A 73 -11.98 -7.68 9.73
N GLY A 74 -11.51 -8.92 9.70
CA GLY A 74 -10.22 -9.29 9.14
C GLY A 74 -10.15 -9.07 7.62
N LYS A 75 -11.23 -9.35 6.87
CA LYS A 75 -11.28 -9.01 5.44
C LYS A 75 -11.17 -7.51 5.18
N MET A 76 -11.77 -6.68 6.03
CA MET A 76 -11.60 -5.23 5.94
C MET A 76 -10.14 -4.82 6.14
N PHE A 77 -9.42 -5.42 7.10
CA PHE A 77 -7.99 -5.16 7.34
C PHE A 77 -7.11 -5.42 6.11
N VAL A 78 -7.38 -6.50 5.36
CA VAL A 78 -6.60 -6.85 4.14
C VAL A 78 -6.77 -5.81 3.03
N LYS A 79 -7.89 -5.08 3.01
CA LYS A 79 -8.19 -4.05 1.99
C LYS A 79 -7.56 -2.69 2.29
N TYR A 80 -7.10 -2.43 3.52
CA TYR A 80 -6.47 -1.15 3.84
C TYR A 80 -5.04 -1.09 3.28
N PRO A 81 -4.64 0.04 2.64
CA PRO A 81 -3.28 0.24 2.18
C PRO A 81 -2.31 0.13 3.36
N ARG A 82 -1.23 -0.64 3.16
CA ARG A 82 -0.24 -0.91 4.20
C ARG A 82 0.77 0.22 4.36
N HIS A 83 0.88 1.06 3.35
CA HIS A 83 1.76 2.21 3.28
C HIS A 83 1.15 3.26 2.34
N PHE A 84 1.65 4.49 2.43
CA PHE A 84 1.41 5.56 1.46
C PHE A 84 2.73 6.00 0.87
N LEU A 85 2.73 6.23 -0.44
CA LEU A 85 3.85 6.82 -1.13
C LEU A 85 3.41 8.12 -1.78
N TYR A 86 3.88 9.24 -1.25
CA TYR A 86 3.82 10.51 -1.95
C TYR A 86 4.97 10.57 -2.94
N ILE A 87 4.66 11.00 -4.15
CA ILE A 87 5.56 11.08 -5.27
C ILE A 87 5.45 12.49 -5.83
N LYS A 88 6.57 13.19 -5.90
CA LYS A 88 6.69 14.44 -6.65
C LYS A 88 7.92 14.34 -7.53
N ALA A 89 7.67 14.17 -8.82
CA ALA A 89 8.69 14.17 -9.85
C ALA A 89 8.75 15.57 -10.47
N THR A 90 9.89 16.23 -10.33
CA THR A 90 10.21 17.49 -11.01
C THR A 90 11.10 17.20 -12.21
N GLU A 91 11.58 18.24 -12.90
CA GLU A 91 12.54 18.09 -14.00
C GLU A 91 13.92 17.55 -13.57
N ASN A 92 14.32 17.78 -12.31
CA ASN A 92 15.68 17.49 -11.84
C ASN A 92 15.74 16.41 -10.76
N GLU A 93 14.68 16.28 -9.98
CA GLU A 93 14.65 15.39 -8.82
C GLU A 93 13.32 14.66 -8.63
N LEU A 94 13.42 13.49 -8.02
CA LEU A 94 12.32 12.70 -7.51
C LEU A 94 12.27 12.85 -5.99
N GLN A 95 11.20 13.45 -5.49
CA GLN A 95 10.89 13.49 -4.07
C GLN A 95 9.89 12.38 -3.76
N LEU A 96 10.23 11.51 -2.80
CA LEU A 96 9.34 10.47 -2.29
C LEU A 96 9.16 10.66 -0.78
N ALA A 97 7.92 10.75 -0.31
CA ALA A 97 7.63 10.63 1.12
C ALA A 97 6.93 9.29 1.37
N TYR A 98 7.61 8.40 2.06
CA TYR A 98 7.16 7.03 2.31
C TYR A 98 6.63 6.90 3.74
N TYR A 99 5.37 6.48 3.85
CA TYR A 99 4.67 6.33 5.12
C TYR A 99 4.32 4.86 5.33
N LYS A 100 5.12 4.15 6.11
CA LYS A 100 4.83 2.76 6.51
C LYS A 100 4.64 2.66 8.01
N ASP A 101 5.74 2.68 8.76
CA ASP A 101 5.72 2.74 10.22
C ASP A 101 5.88 4.18 10.73
N LYS A 102 6.78 4.91 10.08
CA LYS A 102 7.07 6.34 10.24
C LYS A 102 7.17 6.96 8.84
N LYS A 103 7.10 8.28 8.80
CA LYS A 103 7.40 9.07 7.59
C LYS A 103 8.92 9.05 7.35
N GLU A 104 9.30 8.77 6.12
CA GLU A 104 10.66 8.90 5.63
C GLU A 104 10.63 9.68 4.32
N ASP A 105 11.33 10.81 4.29
CA ASP A 105 11.43 11.67 3.12
C ASP A 105 12.74 11.37 2.37
N TYR A 106 12.62 11.14 1.07
CA TYR A 106 13.71 10.81 0.17
C TYR A 106 13.74 11.78 -0.98
N HIS A 107 14.94 12.31 -1.26
CA HIS A 107 15.18 13.25 -2.35
C HIS A 107 16.26 12.66 -3.24
N PHE A 108 15.88 12.24 -4.44
CA PHE A 108 16.77 11.62 -5.41
C PHE A 108 17.04 12.61 -6.53
N GLN A 109 18.29 13.05 -6.66
CA GLN A 109 18.71 13.77 -7.85
C GLN A 109 18.77 12.78 -9.01
N TYR A 110 18.18 13.09 -10.16
CA TYR A 110 18.16 12.14 -11.27
C TYR A 110 19.56 11.68 -11.70
N LYS A 111 20.55 12.56 -11.56
CA LYS A 111 21.95 12.27 -11.85
C LYS A 111 22.61 11.30 -10.87
N SER A 112 22.12 11.19 -9.63
CA SER A 112 22.67 10.26 -8.62
C SER A 112 22.07 8.87 -8.72
N ILE A 113 20.98 8.68 -9.45
CA ILE A 113 20.30 7.38 -9.59
C ILE A 113 21.10 6.52 -10.57
N GLU A 114 21.57 5.36 -10.12
CA GLU A 114 22.23 4.35 -10.95
C GLU A 114 21.24 3.37 -11.57
N GLU A 115 20.23 2.96 -10.78
CA GLU A 115 19.32 1.89 -11.16
C GLU A 115 17.94 2.07 -10.51
N ILE A 116 16.88 1.88 -11.29
CA ILE A 116 15.51 1.67 -10.78
C ILE A 116 15.00 0.34 -11.34
N ARG A 117 14.54 -0.56 -10.46
CA ARG A 117 14.03 -1.87 -10.89
C ARG A 117 12.94 -2.40 -9.97
N PHE A 118 12.06 -3.22 -10.52
CA PHE A 118 11.08 -3.93 -9.70
C PHE A 118 11.71 -5.09 -8.93
N ALA A 119 11.27 -5.29 -7.70
CA ALA A 119 11.72 -6.34 -6.79
C ALA A 119 10.94 -7.65 -6.95
N ASP A 120 9.78 -7.60 -7.58
CA ASP A 120 8.86 -8.73 -7.72
C ASP A 120 8.22 -8.80 -9.13
N LYS A 121 7.57 -9.92 -9.43
CA LYS A 121 6.85 -10.15 -10.71
C LYS A 121 5.49 -9.46 -10.77
N ASN A 122 5.02 -8.92 -9.66
CA ASN A 122 3.73 -8.22 -9.56
C ASN A 122 3.88 -6.71 -9.73
N PHE A 123 5.11 -6.24 -9.89
CA PHE A 123 5.44 -4.83 -10.01
C PHE A 123 4.89 -4.03 -8.81
N THR A 124 4.89 -4.66 -7.62
CA THR A 124 4.35 -4.11 -6.37
C THR A 124 5.45 -3.74 -5.37
N ALA A 125 6.70 -3.76 -5.80
CA ALA A 125 7.82 -3.27 -5.02
C ALA A 125 8.95 -2.84 -5.94
N VAL A 126 9.61 -1.74 -5.59
CA VAL A 126 10.66 -1.11 -6.40
C VAL A 126 11.91 -0.86 -5.58
N TYR A 127 13.07 -1.08 -6.21
CA TYR A 127 14.36 -0.66 -5.72
C TYR A 127 14.82 0.57 -6.48
N ILE A 128 15.31 1.57 -5.75
CA ILE A 128 16.01 2.74 -6.28
C ILE A 128 17.42 2.71 -5.72
N LYS A 129 18.44 2.68 -6.58
CA LYS A 129 19.84 2.67 -6.17
C LYS A 129 20.49 4.00 -6.56
N GLU A 130 21.10 4.66 -5.59
CA GLU A 130 21.96 5.81 -5.82
C GLU A 130 23.45 5.43 -5.81
N GLU A 131 24.26 6.26 -6.46
CA GLU A 131 25.71 6.11 -6.50
C GLU A 131 26.32 6.00 -5.09
N GLY A 132 27.10 4.94 -4.88
CA GLY A 132 27.77 4.68 -3.61
C GLY A 132 26.85 4.32 -2.44
N ARG A 133 25.53 4.15 -2.67
CA ARG A 133 24.56 3.82 -1.61
C ARG A 133 23.94 2.44 -1.79
N LYS A 134 23.43 1.90 -0.67
CA LYS A 134 22.60 0.69 -0.71
C LYS A 134 21.26 1.02 -1.37
N PRO A 135 20.65 0.09 -2.12
CA PRO A 135 19.34 0.31 -2.71
C PRO A 135 18.27 0.60 -1.66
N TYR A 136 17.44 1.59 -1.93
CA TYR A 136 16.23 1.90 -1.19
C TYR A 136 15.09 1.01 -1.68
N TYR A 137 14.26 0.51 -0.76
CA TYR A 137 13.15 -0.39 -1.07
C TYR A 137 11.83 0.28 -0.76
N PHE A 138 10.92 0.27 -1.73
CA PHE A 138 9.57 0.81 -1.58
C PHE A 138 8.55 -0.24 -1.99
N GLU A 139 7.56 -0.48 -1.13
CA GLU A 139 6.36 -1.23 -1.51
C GLU A 139 5.42 -0.31 -2.28
N LEU A 140 4.66 -0.88 -3.21
CA LEU A 140 3.66 -0.22 -4.03
C LEU A 140 2.33 -0.98 -3.91
N ASN A 141 1.25 -0.24 -3.69
CA ASN A 141 -0.11 -0.72 -3.66
C ASN A 141 -0.53 -1.07 -5.08
N LYS A 142 -1.02 -2.29 -5.27
CA LYS A 142 -1.47 -2.77 -6.58
C LYS A 142 -2.66 -1.93 -7.09
N TRP A 143 -2.71 -1.64 -8.38
CA TRP A 143 -3.79 -0.89 -9.04
C TRP A 143 -3.98 0.51 -8.45
N THR A 144 -2.86 1.22 -8.28
CA THR A 144 -2.86 2.60 -7.80
C THR A 144 -1.98 3.48 -8.69
N PRO A 145 -2.15 4.82 -8.64
CA PRO A 145 -1.27 5.72 -9.36
C PRO A 145 0.21 5.64 -8.95
N GLU A 146 0.52 5.25 -7.70
CA GLU A 146 1.92 5.01 -7.29
C GLU A 146 2.53 3.84 -8.07
N GLN A 147 1.79 2.75 -8.30
CA GLN A 147 2.24 1.67 -9.16
C GLN A 147 2.36 2.14 -10.62
N GLY A 148 1.36 2.87 -11.12
CA GLY A 148 1.34 3.41 -12.48
C GLY A 148 2.54 4.31 -12.78
N PHE A 149 2.94 5.16 -11.82
CA PHE A 149 4.11 6.02 -11.93
C PHE A 149 5.39 5.23 -12.23
N PHE A 150 5.67 4.17 -11.48
CA PHE A 150 6.88 3.36 -11.72
C PHE A 150 6.78 2.49 -12.99
N LEU A 151 5.56 2.09 -13.38
CA LEU A 151 5.34 1.28 -14.58
C LEU A 151 5.50 2.08 -15.87
N TYR A 152 4.96 3.31 -15.92
CA TYR A 152 4.78 4.05 -17.17
C TYR A 152 5.48 5.41 -17.17
N THR A 153 5.52 6.13 -16.05
CA THR A 153 6.11 7.48 -15.99
C THR A 153 7.63 7.45 -15.80
N ILE A 154 8.15 6.67 -14.86
CA ILE A 154 9.61 6.53 -14.63
C ILE A 154 10.38 6.11 -15.88
N PRO A 155 9.91 5.14 -16.70
CA PRO A 155 10.61 4.80 -17.95
C PRO A 155 10.69 5.95 -18.95
N GLN A 156 9.78 6.92 -18.88
CA GLN A 156 9.78 8.11 -19.74
C GLN A 156 10.74 9.18 -19.22
N ILE A 157 10.77 9.40 -17.90
CA ILE A 157 11.65 10.41 -17.27
C ILE A 157 13.10 9.92 -17.19
N LEU A 158 13.29 8.64 -16.86
CA LEU A 158 14.57 8.03 -16.51
C LEU A 158 14.85 6.72 -17.30
N PRO A 159 14.80 6.75 -18.64
CA PRO A 159 14.87 5.54 -19.47
C PRO A 159 16.19 4.76 -19.30
N ASN A 160 17.30 5.44 -19.04
CA ASN A 160 18.63 4.81 -19.02
C ASN A 160 18.90 4.00 -17.75
N VAL A 161 18.29 4.41 -16.64
CA VAL A 161 18.51 3.81 -15.31
C VAL A 161 17.38 2.84 -14.93
N PHE A 162 16.23 2.92 -15.59
CA PHE A 162 15.14 1.96 -15.41
C PHE A 162 15.46 0.60 -16.04
N LYS A 163 15.38 -0.48 -15.26
CA LYS A 163 15.66 -1.87 -15.66
C LYS A 163 14.40 -2.75 -15.66
N GLY A 164 13.27 -2.21 -16.10
CA GLY A 164 12.03 -2.98 -16.25
C GLY A 164 11.84 -3.57 -17.66
N ASN A 165 11.05 -4.64 -17.74
CA ASN A 165 10.69 -5.27 -19.02
C ASN A 165 9.33 -4.75 -19.49
N SER A 166 9.35 -3.78 -20.41
CA SER A 166 8.12 -3.15 -20.94
C SER A 166 7.16 -4.14 -21.58
N LYS A 167 7.65 -5.22 -22.22
CA LYS A 167 6.78 -6.27 -22.80
C LYS A 167 6.04 -7.07 -21.73
N GLU A 168 6.70 -7.36 -20.62
CA GLU A 168 6.09 -8.09 -19.51
C GLU A 168 5.06 -7.22 -18.78
N ILE A 169 5.37 -5.93 -18.59
CA ILE A 169 4.45 -4.93 -18.05
C ILE A 169 3.20 -4.83 -18.94
N ALA A 170 3.37 -4.59 -20.23
CA ALA A 170 2.26 -4.45 -21.17
C ALA A 170 1.37 -5.71 -21.24
N LYS A 171 1.98 -6.90 -21.19
CA LYS A 171 1.23 -8.17 -21.15
C LYS A 171 0.34 -8.30 -19.91
N LYS A 172 0.76 -7.72 -18.77
CA LYS A 172 0.08 -7.89 -17.49
C LYS A 172 -0.90 -6.77 -17.17
N TYR A 173 -0.56 -5.54 -17.57
CA TYR A 173 -1.25 -4.33 -17.17
C TYR A 173 -1.82 -3.51 -18.33
N GLY A 174 -1.55 -3.91 -19.58
CA GLY A 174 -1.94 -3.14 -20.76
C GLY A 174 -1.04 -1.94 -20.99
N ASP A 175 -1.50 -1.01 -21.81
CA ASP A 175 -0.83 0.28 -21.95
C ASP A 175 -1.14 1.23 -20.78
N GLU A 176 -0.54 2.41 -20.79
CA GLU A 176 -0.72 3.40 -19.72
C GLU A 176 -2.20 3.82 -19.58
N ALA A 177 -2.90 3.99 -20.71
CA ALA A 177 -4.29 4.41 -20.71
C ALA A 177 -5.19 3.29 -20.16
N ASP A 178 -4.99 2.05 -20.57
CA ASP A 178 -5.68 0.87 -20.05
C ASP A 178 -5.51 0.76 -18.53
N PHE A 179 -4.27 0.91 -18.03
CA PHE A 179 -3.96 0.81 -16.61
C PHE A 179 -4.70 1.88 -15.81
N TYR A 180 -4.55 3.16 -16.17
CA TYR A 180 -5.20 4.24 -15.43
C TYR A 180 -6.72 4.21 -15.54
N ASN A 181 -7.27 3.79 -16.69
CA ASN A 181 -8.71 3.56 -16.83
C ASN A 181 -9.21 2.53 -15.81
N GLU A 182 -8.45 1.45 -15.58
CA GLU A 182 -8.82 0.43 -14.59
C GLU A 182 -8.70 0.95 -13.15
N VAL A 183 -7.62 1.68 -12.83
CA VAL A 183 -7.41 2.32 -11.52
C VAL A 183 -8.56 3.25 -11.15
N TYR A 184 -9.03 4.07 -12.10
CA TYR A 184 -10.11 5.02 -11.86
C TYR A 184 -11.52 4.39 -11.95
N LYS A 185 -11.69 3.24 -12.59
CA LYS A 185 -12.95 2.48 -12.55
C LYS A 185 -13.25 1.89 -11.18
N GLU A 186 -12.25 1.36 -10.48
CA GLU A 186 -12.43 0.81 -9.13
C GLU A 186 -12.61 1.88 -8.05
N SER A 187 -12.40 3.16 -8.41
CA SER A 187 -12.51 4.32 -7.51
C SER A 187 -13.91 4.96 -7.50
N ASN A 188 -14.84 4.52 -8.36
CA ASN A 188 -16.25 4.95 -8.44
C ASN A 188 -17.20 3.84 -7.96
#